data_AF-A0A314KQT7-F1
#
_entry.id   AF-A0A314KQT7-F1
#
_cell.length_a   1.000
_cell.length_b   1.000
_cell.length_c   1.000
_cell.angle_alpha   90.00
_cell.angle_beta   90.00
_cell.angle_gamma   90.00
#
_symmetry.space_group_name_H-M   'P 1'
#
loop_
_entity.id
_entity.type
_entity.pdbx_description
1 polymer ?
#
loop_
_entity_poly.entity_id
_entity_poly.type
_entity_poly.pdbx_seq_one_letter_code
_entity_poly.pdbx_strand_id
1 'polypeptide(L)'
;MDNGNDAAPAQLTAEAAAQLQEGIGLVLGRWTALQMAIENDWGGRGSREKSSQLNLDIFSAFTNSKEKVYMDDIEEILDEFMLSLNTEVNDGSLEEVAEKMMFMHEECLEGNFNSIKLLRETNVGRRPATYVRQDATDDDDSSDDGNENLGNNSSDMAIDSVGTQSNLGQGMVVDEPVTKQPAEVDEDGWTKVATRRNKGRRN
;
A
#
# COMPACT_ATOMS: atom_id res chain seq x y z
N MET A 1 17.77 -53.90 -18.23
CA MET A 1 16.60 -53.05 -18.47
C MET A 1 16.55 -52.06 -17.33
N ASP A 2 16.93 -50.82 -17.59
CA ASP A 2 16.87 -49.73 -16.61
C ASP A 2 15.43 -49.24 -16.58
N ASN A 3 14.73 -49.53 -15.48
CA ASN A 3 13.32 -49.21 -15.32
C ASN A 3 13.24 -47.79 -14.75
N GLY A 4 13.42 -46.80 -15.63
CA GLY A 4 13.16 -45.40 -15.35
C GLY A 4 11.70 -45.22 -14.98
N ASN A 5 11.42 -45.22 -13.68
CA ASN A 5 10.17 -44.74 -13.14
C ASN A 5 10.19 -43.21 -13.26
N ASP A 6 9.90 -42.71 -14.46
CA ASP A 6 9.46 -41.34 -14.70
C ASP A 6 8.21 -41.11 -13.82
N ALA A 7 8.44 -40.65 -12.60
CA ALA A 7 7.39 -40.14 -11.76
C ALA A 7 6.80 -38.96 -12.53
N ALA A 8 5.60 -39.16 -13.08
CA ALA A 8 4.84 -38.09 -13.69
C ALA A 8 4.84 -36.89 -12.72
N PRO A 9 5.08 -35.66 -13.21
CA PRO A 9 5.01 -34.48 -12.35
C PRO A 9 3.67 -34.54 -11.62
N ALA A 10 3.71 -34.37 -10.30
CA ALA A 10 2.51 -34.39 -9.48
C ALA A 10 1.57 -33.30 -10.01
N GLN A 11 0.55 -33.70 -10.77
CA GLN A 11 -0.41 -32.79 -11.36
C GLN A 11 -1.55 -32.61 -10.36
N LEU A 12 -1.88 -31.36 -10.08
CA LEU A 12 -3.05 -31.00 -9.28
C LEU A 12 -4.31 -31.60 -9.90
N THR A 13 -5.14 -32.23 -9.08
CA THR A 13 -6.49 -32.62 -9.50
C THR A 13 -7.34 -31.37 -9.74
N ALA A 14 -8.42 -31.48 -10.52
CA ALA A 14 -9.30 -30.32 -10.76
C ALA A 14 -9.90 -29.74 -9.47
N GLU A 15 -10.17 -30.59 -8.47
CA GLU A 15 -10.61 -30.16 -7.15
C GLU A 15 -9.50 -29.41 -6.39
N ALA A 16 -8.27 -29.97 -6.37
CA ALA A 16 -7.14 -29.34 -5.72
C ALA A 16 -6.78 -27.99 -6.37
N ALA A 17 -6.85 -27.90 -7.69
CA ALA A 17 -6.63 -26.66 -8.43
C ALA A 17 -7.67 -25.59 -8.05
N ALA A 18 -8.96 -25.95 -7.94
CA ALA A 18 -10.00 -25.02 -7.52
C ALA A 18 -9.80 -24.54 -6.07
N GLN A 19 -9.41 -25.44 -5.16
CA GLN A 19 -9.09 -25.08 -3.78
C GLN A 19 -7.87 -24.15 -3.70
N LEU A 20 -6.81 -24.46 -4.46
CA LEU A 20 -5.61 -23.64 -4.52
C LEU A 20 -5.90 -22.22 -5.01
N GLN A 21 -6.64 -22.08 -6.12
CA GLN A 21 -7.00 -20.78 -6.66
C GLN A 21 -7.80 -19.94 -5.66
N GLU A 22 -8.74 -20.56 -4.96
CA GLU A 22 -9.47 -19.88 -3.89
C GLU A 22 -8.53 -19.47 -2.75
N GLY A 23 -7.66 -20.38 -2.33
CA GLY A 23 -6.65 -20.16 -1.31
C GLY A 23 -5.75 -18.96 -1.62
N ILE A 24 -5.20 -18.88 -2.83
CA ILE A 24 -4.39 -17.74 -3.30
C ILE A 24 -5.16 -16.44 -3.12
N GLY A 25 -6.43 -16.42 -3.54
CA GLY A 25 -7.30 -15.24 -3.37
C GLY A 25 -7.50 -14.83 -1.91
N LEU A 26 -7.66 -15.80 -1.02
CA LEU A 26 -7.79 -15.55 0.42
C LEU A 26 -6.50 -15.00 1.05
N VAL A 27 -5.33 -15.50 0.63
CA VAL A 27 -4.03 -14.99 1.10
C VAL A 27 -3.83 -13.55 0.65
N LEU A 28 -4.03 -13.26 -0.65
CA LEU A 28 -3.93 -11.91 -1.21
C LEU A 28 -4.92 -10.93 -0.54
N GLY A 29 -6.14 -11.39 -0.24
CA GLY A 29 -7.14 -10.60 0.48
C GLY A 29 -6.73 -10.24 1.92
N ARG A 30 -5.78 -10.96 2.52
CA ARG A 30 -5.27 -10.70 3.87
C ARG A 30 -3.96 -9.92 3.88
N TRP A 31 -3.27 -9.84 2.76
CA TRP A 31 -2.02 -9.12 2.65
C TRP A 31 -2.25 -7.61 2.75
N THR A 32 -1.86 -7.03 3.88
CA THR A 32 -2.17 -5.65 4.24
C THR A 32 -1.55 -4.65 3.28
N ALA A 33 -0.32 -4.88 2.82
CA ALA A 33 0.35 -4.00 1.86
C ALA A 33 -0.46 -3.90 0.56
N LEU A 34 -0.92 -5.04 0.03
CA LEU A 34 -1.78 -5.10 -1.14
C LEU A 34 -3.14 -4.42 -0.91
N GLN A 35 -3.80 -4.68 0.21
CA GLN A 35 -5.09 -4.04 0.52
C GLN A 35 -4.94 -2.51 0.62
N MET A 36 -3.88 -2.02 1.26
CA MET A 36 -3.60 -0.58 1.34
C MET A 36 -3.35 0.03 -0.04
N ALA A 37 -2.60 -0.65 -0.91
CA ALA A 37 -2.33 -0.18 -2.27
C ALA A 37 -3.61 -0.07 -3.11
N ILE A 38 -4.53 -1.04 -2.96
CA ILE A 38 -5.83 -1.04 -3.65
C ILE A 38 -6.75 0.04 -3.08
N GLU A 39 -6.89 0.13 -1.77
CA GLU A 39 -7.80 1.09 -1.10
C GLU A 39 -7.38 2.55 -1.34
N ASN A 40 -6.09 2.80 -1.51
CA ASN A 40 -5.57 4.14 -1.77
C ASN A 40 -5.35 4.46 -3.25
N ASP A 41 -5.71 3.55 -4.16
CA ASP A 41 -5.48 3.69 -5.60
C ASP A 41 -4.01 4.02 -5.94
N TRP A 42 -3.04 3.41 -5.25
CA TRP A 42 -1.62 3.67 -5.49
C TRP A 42 -1.19 3.30 -6.93
N GLY A 43 -1.86 2.32 -7.54
CA GLY A 43 -1.72 1.96 -8.96
C GLY A 43 -2.74 2.63 -9.91
N GLY A 44 -3.48 3.64 -9.43
CA GLY A 44 -4.56 4.31 -10.16
C GLY A 44 -5.86 3.49 -10.27
N ARG A 45 -6.78 3.93 -11.14
CA ARG A 45 -8.14 3.37 -11.28
C ARG A 45 -8.20 1.87 -11.64
N GLY A 46 -7.09 1.31 -12.14
CA GLY A 46 -6.96 -0.10 -12.51
C GLY A 46 -6.48 -1.02 -11.37
N SER A 47 -6.15 -0.50 -10.19
CA SER A 47 -5.51 -1.28 -9.10
C SER A 47 -6.33 -2.51 -8.69
N ARG A 48 -7.66 -2.38 -8.66
CA ARG A 48 -8.57 -3.47 -8.30
C ARG A 48 -8.69 -4.56 -9.37
N GLU A 49 -8.67 -4.17 -10.64
CA GLU A 49 -8.68 -5.12 -11.77
C GLU A 49 -7.35 -5.87 -11.84
N LYS A 50 -6.23 -5.14 -11.72
CA LYS A 50 -4.88 -5.70 -11.62
C LYS A 50 -4.78 -6.73 -10.48
N SER A 51 -5.33 -6.44 -9.30
CA SER A 51 -5.31 -7.39 -8.17
C SER A 51 -6.06 -8.70 -8.48
N SER A 52 -7.12 -8.65 -9.30
CA SER A 52 -7.81 -9.87 -9.72
C SER A 52 -6.95 -10.68 -10.71
N GLN A 53 -6.16 -10.00 -11.54
CA GLN A 53 -5.22 -10.62 -12.45
C GLN A 53 -4.07 -11.31 -11.70
N LEU A 54 -3.55 -10.72 -10.63
CA LEU A 54 -2.49 -11.31 -9.80
C LEU A 54 -2.82 -12.74 -9.32
N ASN A 55 -4.07 -12.97 -8.89
CA ASN A 55 -4.49 -14.30 -8.47
C ASN A 55 -4.36 -15.31 -9.61
N LEU A 56 -4.78 -14.93 -10.82
CA LEU A 56 -4.66 -15.78 -12.01
C LEU A 56 -3.21 -16.00 -12.40
N ASP A 57 -2.36 -14.98 -12.31
CA ASP A 57 -0.95 -15.06 -12.68
C ASP A 57 -0.21 -16.04 -11.76
N ILE A 58 -0.38 -15.91 -10.44
CA ILE A 58 0.18 -16.84 -9.45
C ILE A 58 -0.37 -18.26 -9.65
N PHE A 59 -1.68 -18.40 -9.85
CA PHE A 59 -2.28 -19.71 -10.11
C PHE A 59 -1.73 -20.34 -11.41
N SER A 60 -1.51 -19.52 -12.44
CA SER A 60 -0.91 -19.96 -13.69
C SER A 60 0.56 -20.38 -13.51
N ALA A 61 1.30 -19.70 -12.63
CA ALA A 61 2.67 -20.08 -12.28
C ALA A 61 2.69 -21.49 -11.67
N PHE A 62 1.78 -21.80 -10.76
CA PHE A 62 1.68 -23.15 -10.17
C PHE A 62 1.20 -24.24 -11.14
N THR A 63 0.33 -23.91 -12.09
CA THR A 63 -0.36 -24.94 -12.92
C THR A 63 0.21 -25.11 -14.32
N ASN A 64 0.75 -24.05 -14.93
CA ASN A 64 1.26 -24.08 -16.29
C ASN A 64 2.80 -24.22 -16.37
N SER A 65 3.50 -24.09 -15.25
CA SER A 65 4.94 -24.30 -15.20
C SER A 65 5.26 -25.78 -15.37
N LYS A 66 6.12 -26.08 -16.36
CA LYS A 66 6.64 -27.43 -16.59
C LYS A 66 7.72 -27.81 -15.58
N GLU A 67 8.29 -26.81 -14.92
CA GLU A 67 9.31 -26.93 -13.90
C GLU A 67 8.71 -26.67 -12.52
N LYS A 68 9.39 -27.14 -11.47
CA LYS A 68 9.00 -26.82 -10.09
C LYS A 68 9.07 -25.31 -9.90
N VAL A 69 7.97 -24.73 -9.44
CA VAL A 69 7.94 -23.35 -8.98
C VAL A 69 8.73 -23.27 -7.68
N TYR A 70 9.65 -22.32 -7.60
CA TYR A 70 10.44 -22.01 -6.41
C TYR A 70 9.86 -20.79 -5.69
N MET A 71 10.31 -20.59 -4.45
CA MET A 71 9.91 -19.43 -3.64
C MET A 71 10.23 -18.12 -4.35
N ASP A 72 11.45 -17.98 -4.87
CA ASP A 72 11.93 -16.81 -5.61
C ASP A 72 11.02 -16.45 -6.80
N ASP A 73 10.47 -17.43 -7.51
CA ASP A 73 9.56 -17.18 -8.65
C ASP A 73 8.25 -16.51 -8.20
N ILE A 74 7.71 -16.93 -7.05
CA ILE A 74 6.50 -16.34 -6.49
C ILE A 74 6.80 -14.96 -5.91
N GLU A 75 7.94 -14.79 -5.25
CA GLU A 75 8.40 -13.50 -4.73
C GLU A 75 8.56 -12.47 -5.86
N GLU A 76 9.18 -12.85 -6.97
CA GLU A 76 9.35 -11.99 -8.15
C GLU A 76 7.99 -11.55 -8.72
N ILE A 77 7.03 -12.46 -8.88
CA ILE A 77 5.67 -12.13 -9.35
C ILE A 77 4.98 -11.13 -8.40
N LEU A 78 5.13 -11.32 -7.08
CA LEU A 78 4.53 -10.43 -6.08
C LEU A 78 5.20 -9.05 -6.08
N ASP A 79 6.52 -9.00 -6.20
CA ASP A 79 7.29 -7.75 -6.21
C ASP A 79 6.99 -6.93 -7.47
N GLU A 80 7.08 -7.55 -8.65
CA GLU A 80 6.72 -6.93 -9.93
C GLU A 80 5.29 -6.37 -9.90
N PHE A 81 4.37 -7.11 -9.28
CA PHE A 81 3.00 -6.65 -9.13
C PHE A 81 2.87 -5.43 -8.21
N MET A 82 3.54 -5.43 -7.05
CA MET A 82 3.51 -4.30 -6.13
C MET A 82 4.16 -3.05 -6.75
N LEU A 83 5.25 -3.22 -7.50
CA LEU A 83 5.85 -2.15 -8.30
C LEU A 83 4.88 -1.63 -9.36
N SER A 84 4.06 -2.48 -9.97
CA SER A 84 2.99 -2.07 -10.91
C SER A 84 1.88 -1.22 -10.25
N LEU A 85 1.76 -1.31 -8.92
CA LEU A 85 0.93 -0.46 -8.08
C LEU A 85 1.71 0.72 -7.48
N ASN A 86 2.92 1.00 -7.97
CA ASN A 86 3.80 2.05 -7.49
C ASN A 86 4.10 1.92 -5.99
N THR A 87 4.26 0.68 -5.51
CA THR A 87 4.50 0.34 -4.10
C THR A 87 5.74 -0.54 -3.99
N GLU A 88 6.62 -0.20 -3.06
CA GLU A 88 7.77 -1.04 -2.69
C GLU A 88 7.48 -1.65 -1.31
N VAL A 89 7.59 -2.97 -1.18
CA VAL A 89 7.31 -3.71 0.06
C VAL A 89 8.61 -4.28 0.57
N ASN A 90 9.07 -3.81 1.73
CA ASN A 90 10.34 -4.25 2.34
C ASN A 90 10.17 -4.51 3.85
N ASP A 91 8.98 -4.96 4.24
CA ASP A 91 8.61 -5.28 5.62
C ASP A 91 8.66 -6.79 5.93
N GLY A 92 9.15 -7.61 4.99
CA GLY A 92 9.18 -9.07 5.08
C GLY A 92 7.84 -9.75 4.77
N SER A 93 6.78 -8.98 4.49
CA SER A 93 5.45 -9.55 4.26
C SER A 93 5.31 -10.23 2.90
N LEU A 94 6.20 -9.91 1.96
CA LEU A 94 6.21 -10.50 0.62
C LEU A 94 6.64 -11.96 0.69
N GLU A 95 7.75 -12.23 1.38
CA GLU A 95 8.31 -13.55 1.63
C GLU A 95 7.33 -14.41 2.44
N GLU A 96 6.71 -13.83 3.48
CA GLU A 96 5.69 -14.51 4.28
C GLU A 96 4.43 -14.90 3.49
N VAL A 97 4.08 -14.13 2.46
CA VAL A 97 2.94 -14.40 1.57
C VAL A 97 3.31 -15.48 0.57
N ALA A 98 4.49 -15.41 -0.04
CA ALA A 98 5.03 -16.42 -0.93
C ALA A 98 5.14 -17.79 -0.25
N GLU A 99 5.69 -17.85 0.96
CA GLU A 99 5.80 -19.07 1.77
C GLU A 99 4.43 -19.72 2.02
N LYS A 100 3.42 -18.93 2.39
CA LYS A 100 2.06 -19.45 2.60
C LYS A 100 1.47 -20.06 1.34
N MET A 101 1.68 -19.42 0.18
CA MET A 101 1.20 -19.94 -1.10
C MET A 101 1.90 -21.24 -1.49
N MET A 102 3.21 -21.32 -1.29
CA MET A 102 4.01 -22.53 -1.52
C MET A 102 3.52 -23.69 -0.65
N PHE A 103 3.34 -23.46 0.65
CA PHE A 103 2.83 -24.47 1.58
C PHE A 103 1.45 -24.99 1.16
N MET A 104 0.54 -24.09 0.77
CA MET A 104 -0.80 -24.46 0.31
C MET A 104 -0.78 -25.24 -1.00
N HIS A 105 0.15 -24.91 -1.91
CA HIS A 105 0.35 -25.66 -3.15
C HIS A 105 0.83 -27.09 -2.87
N GLU A 106 1.79 -27.27 -1.96
CA GLU A 106 2.26 -28.59 -1.53
C GLU A 106 1.14 -29.43 -0.90
N GLU A 107 0.37 -28.86 0.04
CA GLU A 107 -0.76 -29.59 0.63
C GLU A 107 -1.80 -29.99 -0.42
N CYS A 108 -2.08 -29.13 -1.40
CA CYS A 108 -2.97 -29.44 -2.51
C CYS A 108 -2.47 -30.60 -3.38
N LEU A 109 -1.14 -30.74 -3.55
CA LEU A 109 -0.55 -31.90 -4.24
C LEU A 109 -0.71 -33.21 -3.44
N GLU A 110 -0.71 -33.11 -2.12
CA GLU A 110 -0.95 -34.23 -1.20
C GLU A 110 -2.46 -34.56 -1.04
N GLY A 111 -3.34 -33.72 -1.56
CA GLY A 111 -4.80 -33.83 -1.39
C GLY A 111 -5.28 -33.38 0.00
N ASN A 112 -4.46 -32.62 0.72
CA ASN A 112 -4.80 -32.00 1.99
C ASN A 112 -5.25 -30.55 1.75
N PHE A 113 -6.41 -30.17 2.28
CA PHE A 113 -6.97 -28.82 2.12
C PHE A 113 -7.23 -28.12 3.45
N ASN A 114 -6.60 -28.59 4.54
CA ASN A 114 -6.84 -28.09 5.89
C ASN A 114 -6.41 -26.62 6.04
N SER A 115 -5.29 -26.20 5.47
CA SER A 115 -4.86 -24.80 5.50
C SER A 115 -5.87 -23.87 4.83
N ILE A 116 -6.33 -24.22 3.62
CA ILE A 116 -7.32 -23.44 2.86
C ILE A 116 -8.65 -23.39 3.60
N LYS A 117 -9.07 -24.50 4.19
CA LYS A 117 -10.28 -24.56 5.01
C LYS A 117 -10.17 -23.65 6.24
N LEU A 118 -9.08 -23.71 6.98
CA LEU A 118 -8.81 -22.84 8.12
C LEU A 118 -8.73 -21.37 7.70
N LEU A 119 -8.10 -21.10 6.55
CA LEU A 119 -7.99 -19.77 5.98
C LEU A 119 -9.37 -19.20 5.64
N ARG A 120 -10.26 -20.03 5.07
CA ARG A 120 -11.67 -19.68 4.81
C ARG A 120 -12.42 -19.35 6.10
N GLU A 121 -12.34 -20.22 7.10
CA GLU A 121 -13.01 -20.03 8.39
C GLU A 121 -12.56 -18.73 9.08
N THR A 122 -11.26 -18.46 9.07
CA THR A 122 -10.69 -17.23 9.67
C THR A 122 -10.92 -15.98 8.82
N ASN A 123 -11.31 -16.13 7.55
CA ASN A 123 -11.68 -15.01 6.69
C ASN A 123 -13.16 -14.61 6.87
N VAL A 124 -14.03 -15.52 7.30
CA VAL A 124 -15.44 -15.24 7.61
C VAL A 124 -15.52 -14.37 8.87
N GLY A 125 -15.55 -13.06 8.68
CA GLY A 125 -15.65 -12.06 9.76
C GLY A 125 -14.54 -11.02 9.75
N ARG A 126 -13.48 -11.21 8.95
CA ARG A 126 -12.45 -10.19 8.78
C ARG A 126 -12.95 -9.16 7.77
N ARG A 127 -13.17 -7.93 8.24
CA ARG A 127 -13.28 -6.78 7.33
C ARG A 127 -11.86 -6.31 7.00
N PRO A 128 -11.58 -5.90 5.74
CA PRO A 128 -10.33 -5.19 5.47
C PRO A 128 -10.26 -4.01 6.44
N ALA A 129 -9.08 -3.80 7.03
CA ALA A 129 -8.90 -2.76 8.03
C ALA A 129 -9.04 -1.41 7.30
N THR A 130 -10.21 -0.79 7.42
CA THR A 130 -10.45 0.53 6.85
C THR A 130 -9.52 1.52 7.53
N TYR A 131 -8.49 1.96 6.82
CA TYR A 131 -7.67 3.07 7.26
C TYR A 131 -8.47 4.36 7.08
N VAL A 132 -8.79 5.02 8.19
CA VAL A 132 -9.39 6.35 8.16
C VAL A 132 -8.33 7.31 7.67
N ARG A 133 -8.51 7.88 6.47
CA ARG A 133 -7.74 9.06 6.06
C ARG A 133 -8.02 10.16 7.10
N GLN A 134 -7.01 10.51 7.88
CA GLN A 134 -7.05 11.75 8.64
C GLN A 134 -6.94 12.87 7.60
N ASP A 135 -8.09 13.47 7.26
CA ASP A 135 -8.10 14.73 6.55
C ASP A 135 -7.31 15.73 7.40
N ALA A 136 -6.24 16.29 6.81
CA ALA A 136 -5.59 17.46 7.37
C ALA A 136 -6.64 18.58 7.38
N THR A 137 -7.30 18.73 8.52
CA THR A 137 -8.20 19.83 8.81
C THR A 137 -7.30 21.05 9.05
N ASP A 138 -6.94 21.72 7.96
CA ASP A 138 -6.60 23.14 7.99
C ASP A 138 -7.91 23.87 8.32
N ASP A 139 -8.09 24.12 9.61
CA ASP A 139 -9.14 24.96 10.16
C ASP A 139 -8.57 26.39 10.23
N ASP A 140 -8.89 27.22 9.23
CA ASP A 140 -9.12 28.64 9.48
C ASP A 140 -10.31 29.15 8.65
N ASP A 141 -11.17 29.82 9.40
CA ASP A 141 -12.52 30.26 9.14
C ASP A 141 -12.49 31.64 8.46
N SER A 142 -13.32 31.82 7.42
CA SER A 142 -13.96 33.11 7.25
C SER A 142 -15.36 32.94 6.68
N SER A 143 -16.30 33.33 7.52
CA SER A 143 -17.73 33.26 7.33
C SER A 143 -18.27 34.25 6.28
N ASP A 144 -19.39 33.83 5.68
CA ASP A 144 -20.64 34.59 5.49
C ASP A 144 -21.07 35.11 4.09
N ASP A 145 -22.29 34.67 3.80
CA ASP A 145 -23.40 35.07 2.92
C ASP A 145 -23.24 35.61 1.50
N GLY A 146 -24.10 35.07 0.60
CA GLY A 146 -24.30 35.64 -0.73
C GLY A 146 -24.95 34.70 -1.75
N ASN A 147 -26.21 34.32 -1.54
CA ASN A 147 -27.06 33.74 -2.59
C ASN A 147 -27.37 34.76 -3.69
N GLU A 148 -26.97 34.51 -4.94
CA GLU A 148 -27.83 34.72 -6.10
C GLU A 148 -27.38 33.99 -7.38
N ASN A 149 -28.27 33.12 -7.83
CA ASN A 149 -28.43 32.63 -9.20
C ASN A 149 -28.37 33.77 -10.24
N LEU A 150 -27.53 33.63 -11.29
CA LEU A 150 -27.76 34.17 -12.64
C LEU A 150 -26.78 33.52 -13.64
N GLY A 151 -27.29 33.27 -14.85
CA GLY A 151 -26.70 32.36 -15.82
C GLY A 151 -25.64 32.93 -16.77
N ASN A 152 -25.04 31.99 -17.52
CA ASN A 152 -24.63 32.08 -18.91
C ASN A 152 -23.82 33.31 -19.39
N ASN A 153 -22.52 33.14 -19.59
CA ASN A 153 -21.74 33.44 -20.81
C ASN A 153 -20.29 32.91 -20.57
N SER A 154 -19.68 32.09 -21.42
CA SER A 154 -18.99 32.42 -22.68
C SER A 154 -18.01 33.59 -22.58
N SER A 155 -16.72 33.30 -22.34
CA SER A 155 -15.49 33.95 -22.83
C SER A 155 -14.29 33.44 -22.00
N ASP A 156 -13.38 32.62 -22.51
CA ASP A 156 -12.21 32.96 -23.35
C ASP A 156 -11.35 34.10 -22.78
N MET A 157 -10.23 33.76 -22.10
CA MET A 157 -9.09 34.66 -21.85
C MET A 157 -7.77 33.90 -21.51
N ALA A 158 -6.83 33.99 -22.47
CA ALA A 158 -5.39 34.18 -22.36
C ALA A 158 -4.49 33.17 -21.61
N ILE A 159 -3.78 32.35 -22.40
CA ILE A 159 -2.40 31.94 -22.13
C ILE A 159 -1.48 32.85 -22.96
N ASP A 160 -0.56 33.57 -22.31
CA ASP A 160 0.75 33.76 -22.90
C ASP A 160 1.85 33.83 -21.84
N SER A 161 2.95 33.20 -22.21
CA SER A 161 4.18 33.01 -21.49
C SER A 161 5.19 34.09 -21.91
N VAL A 162 6.33 34.16 -21.21
CA VAL A 162 7.51 35.04 -21.45
C VAL A 162 7.35 36.49 -20.94
N GLY A 163 8.31 37.10 -20.26
CA GLY A 163 9.62 36.68 -19.79
C GLY A 163 10.39 37.89 -19.23
N THR A 164 11.32 37.58 -18.34
CA THR A 164 12.59 38.29 -18.07
C THR A 164 12.62 39.70 -17.43
N GLN A 165 13.58 39.79 -16.49
CA GLN A 165 14.26 40.97 -15.90
C GLN A 165 13.51 41.61 -14.71
N SER A 166 14.10 41.83 -13.54
CA SER A 166 15.43 42.41 -13.33
C SER A 166 16.07 42.05 -11.98
N ASN A 167 17.39 42.07 -12.03
CA ASN A 167 18.39 41.93 -10.98
C ASN A 167 18.46 43.16 -10.06
N LEU A 168 19.01 42.94 -8.86
CA LEU A 168 19.90 43.82 -8.08
C LEU A 168 19.36 44.31 -6.72
N GLY A 169 20.07 43.98 -5.63
CA GLY A 169 19.95 44.72 -4.37
C GLY A 169 20.38 44.06 -3.06
N GLN A 170 21.58 43.47 -2.99
CA GLN A 170 22.57 43.60 -1.91
C GLN A 170 22.13 43.96 -0.46
N GLY A 171 22.49 43.12 0.52
CA GLY A 171 22.50 43.48 1.95
C GLY A 171 22.96 42.37 2.89
N MET A 172 24.28 42.27 3.13
CA MET A 172 24.87 41.46 4.20
C MET A 172 24.59 42.07 5.57
N VAL A 173 24.09 41.30 6.54
CA VAL A 173 24.45 41.46 7.95
C VAL A 173 24.56 40.08 8.61
N VAL A 174 25.80 39.79 8.97
CA VAL A 174 26.25 38.80 9.95
C VAL A 174 25.76 39.23 11.33
N ASP A 175 25.22 38.31 12.13
CA ASP A 175 25.49 38.28 13.57
C ASP A 175 25.30 36.84 14.10
N GLU A 176 26.40 36.29 14.60
CA GLU A 176 26.51 35.01 15.30
C GLU A 176 26.38 35.25 16.83
N PRO A 177 26.55 34.24 17.70
CA PRO A 177 25.53 33.55 18.47
C PRO A 177 25.35 34.08 19.91
N VAL A 178 24.12 34.05 20.45
CA VAL A 178 23.88 34.22 21.90
C VAL A 178 23.43 32.89 22.51
N THR A 179 24.39 32.24 23.18
CA THR A 179 24.23 31.13 24.11
C THR A 179 23.55 31.50 25.43
N LYS A 180 22.87 30.50 26.03
CA LYS A 180 22.41 30.27 27.43
C LYS A 180 20.87 30.15 27.50
N GLN A 181 20.25 29.04 27.90
CA GLN A 181 20.59 28.07 28.96
C GLN A 181 19.99 26.67 28.64
N PRO A 182 20.54 25.58 29.22
CA PRO A 182 20.10 24.21 28.95
C PRO A 182 18.71 23.95 29.56
N ALA A 183 17.80 23.43 28.73
CA ALA A 183 16.60 22.78 29.22
C ALA A 183 17.01 21.51 29.97
N GLU A 184 16.55 21.35 31.21
CA GLU A 184 16.66 20.10 31.95
C GLU A 184 15.90 19.01 31.17
N VAL A 185 16.62 17.97 30.77
CA VAL A 185 16.09 16.80 30.05
C VAL A 185 15.74 15.76 31.10
N ASP A 186 14.45 15.47 31.27
CA ASP A 186 14.00 14.32 32.05
C ASP A 186 14.52 13.02 31.39
N GLU A 187 14.83 11.97 32.18
CA GLU A 187 15.42 10.68 31.71
C GLU A 187 14.57 9.92 30.65
N ASP A 188 13.38 10.42 30.32
CA ASP A 188 12.47 9.87 29.30
C ASP A 188 12.46 10.66 27.98
N GLY A 189 13.30 11.69 27.79
CA GLY A 189 13.49 12.34 26.48
C GLY A 189 12.33 13.23 25.99
N TRP A 190 11.41 13.65 26.87
CA TRP A 190 10.31 14.56 26.52
C TRP A 190 10.47 15.94 27.16
N THR A 191 10.61 16.98 26.33
CA THR A 191 10.68 18.38 26.76
C THR A 191 9.29 18.97 27.00
N LYS A 192 8.99 19.40 28.22
CA LYS A 192 7.73 20.10 28.55
C LYS A 192 7.76 21.56 28.06
N VAL A 193 6.95 21.88 27.06
CA VAL A 193 6.79 23.26 26.55
C VAL A 193 5.76 24.00 27.41
N ALA A 194 6.19 25.04 28.14
CA ALA A 194 5.28 25.88 28.92
C ALA A 194 4.41 26.76 28.00
N THR A 195 3.08 26.61 28.08
CA THR A 195 2.14 27.45 27.33
C THR A 195 2.01 28.84 27.99
N ARG A 196 2.42 29.89 27.27
CA ARG A 196 2.26 31.28 27.72
C ARG A 196 0.81 31.74 27.52
N ARG A 197 0.00 31.71 28.59
CA ARG A 197 -1.34 32.32 28.61
C ARG A 197 -1.22 33.83 28.81
N ASN A 198 -1.37 34.61 27.74
CA ASN A 198 -1.43 36.08 27.81
C ASN A 198 -2.79 36.52 28.39
N LYS A 199 -2.81 37.04 29.62
CA LYS A 199 -4.01 37.59 30.26
C LYS A 199 -4.11 39.08 29.94
N GLY A 200 -4.83 39.40 28.85
CA GLY A 200 -5.19 40.77 28.49
C GLY A 200 -6.01 41.43 29.60
N ARG A 201 -5.45 42.48 30.21
CA ARG A 201 -6.11 43.35 31.19
C ARG A 201 -6.94 44.38 30.43
N ARG A 202 -8.26 44.36 30.61
CA ARG A 202 -9.14 45.51 30.34
C ARG A 202 -8.78 46.65 31.29
N ASN A 203 -8.57 47.84 30.75
CA ASN A 203 -8.93 49.15 31.33
C ASN A 203 -8.94 50.17 30.19
#